data_AF-A0A2K8P9I4-F1
#
_entry.id   AF-A0A2K8P9I4-F1
#
_cell.length_a   1.000
_cell.length_b   1.000
_cell.length_c   1.000
_cell.angle_alpha   90.00
_cell.angle_beta   90.00
_cell.angle_gamma   90.00
#
_symmetry.space_group_name_H-M   'P 1'
#
loop_
_entity.id
_entity.type
_entity.pdbx_description
1 polymer ?
#
loop_
_entity_poly.entity_id
_entity_poly.type
_entity_poly.pdbx_seq_one_letter_code
_entity_poly.pdbx_strand_id
1 'polypeptide(L)'
;MNSGEAQIEKLIGQALAPYSERPDAEGVVRLTAALITSGQALHAQVSATPPGRRTERAHAALTEWSYFVDAGPTGRGDHAAWNHARVLARILRNMLATVEQQSSRVR
;
A
#
# COMPACT_ATOMS: atom_id res chain seq x y z
N MET A 1 -9.64 16.08 -0.30
CA MET A 1 -8.94 14.88 0.16
C MET A 1 -9.91 14.08 1.00
N ASN A 2 -10.21 12.85 0.60
CA ASN A 2 -11.09 11.99 1.39
C ASN A 2 -10.35 11.56 2.67
N SER A 3 -11.04 11.43 3.81
CA SER A 3 -10.42 11.03 5.09
C SER A 3 -9.67 9.69 4.99
N GLY A 4 -10.09 8.80 4.09
CA GLY A 4 -9.40 7.55 3.79
C GLY A 4 -8.04 7.72 3.08
N GLU A 5 -7.92 8.68 2.17
CA GLU A 5 -6.67 8.96 1.43
C GLU A 5 -5.62 9.53 2.38
N ALA A 6 -6.00 10.50 3.21
CA ALA A 6 -5.11 11.10 4.22
C ALA A 6 -4.59 10.05 5.22
N GLN A 7 -5.43 9.09 5.59
CA GLN A 7 -5.03 7.98 6.45
C GLN A 7 -4.02 7.05 5.74
N ILE A 8 -4.23 6.74 4.47
CA ILE A 8 -3.29 5.92 3.67
C ILE A 8 -1.93 6.62 3.56
N GLU A 9 -1.90 7.91 3.26
CA GLU A 9 -0.65 8.67 3.17
C GLU A 9 0.13 8.66 4.49
N LYS A 10 -0.57 8.83 5.62
CA LYS A 10 0.04 8.74 6.95
C LYS A 10 0.70 7.38 7.17
N LEU A 11 0.00 6.28 6.86
CA LEU A 11 0.53 4.91 7.00
C LEU A 11 1.75 4.68 6.09
N ILE A 12 1.69 5.17 4.85
CA ILE A 12 2.81 5.11 3.90
C ILE A 12 4.02 5.88 4.48
N GLY A 13 3.79 7.08 5.02
CA GLY A 13 4.82 7.90 5.66
C GLY A 13 5.50 7.16 6.81
N GLN A 14 4.72 6.57 7.72
CA GLN A 14 5.23 5.79 8.85
C GLN A 14 6.05 4.58 8.42
N ALA A 15 5.59 3.85 7.39
CA ALA A 15 6.32 2.68 6.90
C ALA A 15 7.64 3.07 6.22
N LEU A 16 7.63 4.16 5.44
CA LEU A 16 8.78 4.61 4.67
C LEU A 16 9.73 5.55 5.43
N ALA A 17 9.45 5.80 6.71
CA ALA A 17 10.28 6.58 7.61
C ALA A 17 11.74 6.08 7.66
N PRO A 18 12.70 6.95 8.05
CA PRO A 18 14.09 6.56 8.29
C PRO A 18 14.23 5.44 9.31
N TYR A 19 15.37 4.71 9.29
CA TYR A 19 15.65 3.63 10.24
C TYR A 19 15.62 4.07 11.71
N SER A 20 15.97 5.32 12.00
CA SER A 20 15.90 5.90 13.33
C SER A 20 14.48 6.04 13.88
N GLU A 21 13.47 6.05 13.00
CA GLU A 21 12.05 6.17 13.33
C GLU A 21 11.31 4.84 13.19
N ARG A 22 12.05 3.73 13.00
CA ARG A 22 11.47 2.40 12.88
C ARG A 22 10.64 2.09 14.13
N PRO A 23 9.37 1.67 13.99
CA PRO A 23 8.57 1.22 15.13
C PRO A 23 9.18 -0.01 15.81
N ASP A 24 8.81 -0.25 17.05
CA ASP A 24 9.07 -1.53 17.70
C ASP A 24 8.31 -2.69 17.00
N ALA A 25 8.60 -3.93 17.40
CA ALA A 25 8.03 -5.12 16.75
C ALA A 25 6.49 -5.09 16.75
N GLU A 26 5.87 -4.72 17.87
CA GLU A 26 4.41 -4.61 17.97
C GLU A 26 3.85 -3.48 17.08
N GLY A 27 4.54 -2.35 17.02
CA GLY A 27 4.24 -1.24 16.13
C GLY A 27 4.32 -1.63 14.66
N VAL A 28 5.31 -2.43 14.26
CA VAL A 28 5.41 -2.96 12.89
C VAL A 28 4.24 -3.88 12.56
N VAL A 29 3.81 -4.74 13.50
CA VAL A 29 2.63 -5.61 13.31
C VAL A 29 1.37 -4.76 13.11
N ARG A 30 1.12 -3.79 13.98
CA ARG A 30 -0.05 -2.88 13.86
C ARG A 30 -0.01 -2.08 12.56
N LEU A 31 1.16 -1.56 12.19
CA LEU A 31 1.36 -0.81 10.95
C LEU A 31 1.08 -1.69 9.72
N THR A 32 1.59 -2.93 9.71
CA THR A 32 1.36 -3.89 8.62
C THR A 32 -0.12 -4.22 8.48
N ALA A 33 -0.81 -4.50 9.58
CA ALA A 33 -2.25 -4.78 9.56
C ALA A 33 -3.07 -3.57 9.04
N ALA A 34 -2.69 -2.35 9.44
CA ALA A 34 -3.33 -1.13 8.96
C ALA A 34 -3.09 -0.91 7.45
N LEU A 35 -1.86 -1.12 6.97
CA LEU A 35 -1.52 -1.07 5.54
C LEU A 35 -2.31 -2.12 4.75
N ILE A 36 -2.43 -3.35 5.25
CA ILE A 36 -3.23 -4.41 4.63
C ILE A 36 -4.69 -3.97 4.50
N THR A 37 -5.28 -3.52 5.61
CA THR A 37 -6.69 -3.10 5.65
C THR A 37 -6.97 -1.95 4.68
N SER A 38 -6.17 -0.88 4.73
CA SER A 38 -6.35 0.26 3.82
C SER A 38 -6.04 -0.08 2.37
N GLY A 39 -5.05 -0.94 2.15
CA GLY A 39 -4.69 -1.41 0.82
C GLY A 39 -5.77 -2.28 0.18
N GLN A 40 -6.53 -3.07 0.94
CA GLN A 40 -7.67 -3.82 0.41
C GLN A 40 -8.77 -2.89 -0.13
N ALA A 41 -9.09 -1.83 0.61
CA ALA A 41 -10.05 -0.83 0.16
C ALA A 41 -9.56 -0.13 -1.12
N LEU A 42 -8.28 0.20 -1.19
CA LEU A 42 -7.68 0.85 -2.35
C LEU A 42 -7.59 -0.09 -3.57
N HIS A 43 -7.24 -1.35 -3.35
CA HIS A 43 -7.22 -2.40 -4.36
C HIS A 43 -8.61 -2.58 -5.00
N ALA A 44 -9.68 -2.58 -4.18
CA ALA A 44 -11.05 -2.66 -4.68
C ALA A 44 -11.40 -1.46 -5.59
N GLN A 45 -10.99 -0.25 -5.22
CA GLN A 45 -11.22 0.95 -6.03
C GLN A 45 -10.47 0.89 -7.38
N VAL A 46 -9.18 0.55 -7.37
CA VAL A 46 -8.40 0.42 -8.61
C VAL A 46 -8.95 -0.72 -9.48
N SER A 47 -9.36 -1.82 -8.86
CA SER A 47 -9.96 -2.98 -9.55
C SER A 47 -11.32 -2.68 -10.20
N ALA A 48 -12.07 -1.69 -9.71
CA ALA A 48 -13.32 -1.26 -10.33
C ALA A 48 -13.13 -0.71 -11.75
N THR A 49 -11.92 -0.26 -12.09
CA THR A 49 -11.58 0.08 -13.48
C THR A 49 -11.47 -1.20 -14.31
N PRO A 50 -12.18 -1.33 -15.45
CA PRO A 50 -12.08 -2.54 -16.29
C PRO A 50 -10.64 -2.79 -16.79
N PRO A 51 -10.18 -4.05 -16.92
CA PRO A 51 -8.80 -4.38 -17.31
C PRO A 51 -8.29 -3.63 -18.55
N GLY A 52 -9.10 -3.54 -19.62
CA GLY A 52 -8.74 -2.84 -20.86
C GLY A 52 -8.65 -1.31 -20.75
N ARG A 53 -8.98 -0.73 -19.58
CA ARG A 53 -8.87 0.71 -19.29
C ARG A 53 -7.84 1.02 -18.19
N ARG A 54 -7.21 -0.02 -17.60
CA ARG A 54 -6.15 0.16 -16.61
C ARG A 54 -4.87 0.57 -17.30
N THR A 55 -4.11 1.45 -16.68
CA THR A 55 -2.71 1.68 -17.08
C THR A 55 -1.86 0.46 -16.72
N GLU A 56 -0.73 0.27 -17.38
CA GLU A 56 0.24 -0.77 -17.02
C GLU A 56 0.66 -0.66 -15.55
N ARG A 57 0.86 0.58 -15.06
CA ARG A 57 1.17 0.86 -13.66
C ARG A 57 0.09 0.36 -12.72
N ALA A 58 -1.18 0.60 -13.03
CA ALA A 58 -2.30 0.13 -12.22
C ALA A 58 -2.36 -1.40 -12.20
N HIS A 59 -2.18 -2.04 -13.36
CA HIS A 59 -2.17 -3.50 -13.47
C HIS A 59 -1.02 -4.14 -12.66
N ALA A 60 0.19 -3.59 -12.77
CA ALA A 60 1.35 -4.05 -12.01
C ALA A 60 1.11 -3.90 -10.51
N ALA A 61 0.61 -2.75 -10.04
CA ALA A 61 0.35 -2.51 -8.63
C ALA A 61 -0.69 -3.49 -8.04
N LEU A 62 -1.74 -3.84 -8.77
CA LEU A 62 -2.73 -4.86 -8.35
C LEU A 62 -2.10 -6.26 -8.23
N THR A 63 -1.21 -6.60 -9.16
CA THR A 63 -0.51 -7.89 -9.19
C THR A 63 0.48 -7.99 -8.04
N GLU A 64 1.32 -6.98 -7.87
CA GLU A 64 2.28 -6.87 -6.76
C GLU A 64 1.56 -6.92 -5.41
N TRP A 65 0.46 -6.19 -5.28
CA TRP A 65 -0.37 -6.22 -4.07
C TRP A 65 -0.82 -7.63 -3.72
N SER A 66 -1.43 -8.32 -4.69
CA SER A 66 -1.93 -9.68 -4.49
C SER A 66 -0.83 -10.64 -4.08
N TYR A 67 0.34 -10.54 -4.72
CA TYR A 67 1.51 -11.36 -4.37
C TYR A 67 2.02 -11.09 -2.96
N PHE A 68 2.26 -9.82 -2.59
CA PHE A 68 2.89 -9.52 -1.31
C PHE A 68 1.93 -9.73 -0.14
N VAL A 69 0.63 -9.48 -0.29
CA VAL A 69 -0.34 -9.78 0.77
C VAL A 69 -0.39 -11.28 1.07
N ASP A 70 -0.30 -12.13 0.05
CA ASP A 70 -0.30 -13.59 0.21
C ASP A 70 1.05 -14.12 0.73
N ALA A 71 2.15 -13.65 0.17
CA ALA A 71 3.49 -14.11 0.53
C ALA A 71 3.93 -13.71 1.95
N GLY A 72 3.44 -12.57 2.46
CA GLY A 72 3.83 -12.02 3.74
C GLY A 72 5.33 -11.62 3.82
N PRO A 73 5.90 -11.51 5.03
CA PRO A 73 7.30 -11.17 5.23
C PRO A 73 8.25 -12.26 4.71
N THR A 74 9.25 -11.85 3.91
CA THR A 74 10.31 -12.74 3.44
C THR A 74 11.56 -12.58 4.32
N GLY A 75 12.08 -13.70 4.83
CA GLY A 75 13.25 -13.73 5.73
C GLY A 75 12.89 -13.96 7.21
N ARG A 76 13.85 -13.75 8.11
CA ARG A 76 13.70 -13.96 9.56
C ARG A 76 13.98 -12.68 10.34
N GLY A 77 13.30 -12.53 11.48
CA GLY A 77 13.51 -11.44 12.46
C GLY A 77 12.77 -10.14 12.14
N ASP A 78 12.87 -9.18 13.07
CA ASP A 78 12.08 -7.93 13.07
C ASP A 78 12.29 -7.05 11.82
N HIS A 79 13.45 -7.17 11.18
CA HIS A 79 13.75 -6.47 9.93
C HIS A 79 12.91 -6.97 8.75
N ALA A 80 12.59 -8.26 8.71
CA ALA A 80 11.78 -8.85 7.65
C ALA A 80 10.35 -8.28 7.67
N ALA A 81 9.75 -8.18 8.86
CA ALA A 81 8.42 -7.62 9.04
C ALA A 81 8.34 -6.14 8.63
N TRP A 82 9.35 -5.33 9.01
CA TRP A 82 9.34 -3.92 8.61
C TRP A 82 9.64 -3.71 7.12
N ASN A 83 10.53 -4.52 6.54
CA ASN A 83 10.76 -4.51 5.09
C ASN A 83 9.49 -4.88 4.32
N HIS A 84 8.73 -5.84 4.82
CA HIS A 84 7.44 -6.19 4.26
C HIS A 84 6.45 -5.02 4.31
N ALA A 85 6.30 -4.35 5.46
CA ALA A 85 5.48 -3.14 5.58
C ALA A 85 5.92 -2.04 4.59
N ARG A 86 7.23 -1.85 4.39
CA ARG A 86 7.78 -0.91 3.41
C ARG A 86 7.43 -1.26 1.97
N VAL A 87 7.44 -2.55 1.62
CA VAL A 87 7.02 -3.01 0.29
C VAL A 87 5.54 -2.73 0.08
N LEU A 88 4.68 -3.11 1.02
CA LEU A 88 3.24 -2.81 0.96
C LEU A 88 3.00 -1.31 0.79
N ALA A 89 3.68 -0.45 1.57
CA ALA A 89 3.53 1.00 1.48
C ALA A 89 3.90 1.57 0.11
N ARG A 90 4.93 1.03 -0.57
CA ARG A 90 5.29 1.46 -1.93
C ARG A 90 4.21 1.08 -2.95
N ILE A 91 3.65 -0.12 -2.82
CA ILE A 91 2.56 -0.59 -3.69
C ILE A 91 1.31 0.28 -3.47
N LEU A 92 0.95 0.56 -2.22
CA LEU A 92 -0.16 1.46 -1.88
C LEU A 92 0.02 2.85 -2.48
N ARG A 93 1.24 3.41 -2.47
CA ARG A 93 1.53 4.69 -3.11
C ARG A 93 1.24 4.66 -4.62
N ASN A 94 1.59 3.57 -5.31
CA ASN A 94 1.31 3.40 -6.73
C ASN A 94 -0.20 3.26 -7.01
N MET A 95 -0.93 2.54 -6.15
CA MET A 95 -2.39 2.43 -6.26
C MET A 95 -3.08 3.78 -5.97
N LEU A 96 -2.60 4.54 -4.98
CA LEU A 96 -3.18 5.84 -4.61
C LEU A 96 -3.04 6.84 -5.75
N ALA A 97 -1.83 6.95 -6.33
CA ALA A 97 -1.59 7.79 -7.51
C ALA A 97 -2.49 7.41 -8.69
N THR A 98 -2.85 6.13 -8.83
CA THR A 98 -3.80 5.68 -9.87
C THR A 98 -5.21 6.23 -9.62
N VAL A 99 -5.70 6.16 -8.38
CA VAL A 99 -7.02 6.69 -7.99
C VAL A 99 -7.10 8.21 -8.14
N GLU A 100 -6.05 8.93 -7.78
CA GLU A 100 -5.95 10.39 -7.94
C GLU A 100 -6.01 10.81 -9.41
N GLN A 101 -5.28 10.10 -10.28
CA GLN A 101 -5.31 10.32 -11.73
C GLN A 101 -6.69 10.06 -12.33
N GLN A 102 -7.41 9.05 -11.85
CA GLN A 102 -8.77 8.76 -12.29
C GLN A 102 -9.74 9.85 -11.84
N SER A 103 -9.65 10.29 -10.58
CA SER A 103 -10.46 11.37 -10.03
C SER A 103 -10.27 12.69 -10.77
N SER A 104 -9.05 12.96 -11.22
CA SER A 104 -8.70 14.19 -11.98
C SER A 104 -9.20 14.18 -13.41
N ARG A 105 -9.45 13.00 -14.01
CA ARG A 105 -9.97 12.86 -15.38
C ARG A 105 -11.49 12.94 -15.47
N VAL A 106 -12.19 12.75 -14.35
CA VAL A 106 -13.66 12.75 -14.27
C VAL A 106 -14.21 14.15 -13.94
N ARG A 107 -13.37 15.08 -13.50
CA ARG A 107 -13.69 16.51 -13.33
C ARG A 107 -13.43 17.29 -14.60
#